data_AF-A0A0R0D858-F1
#
_entry.id   AF-A0A0R0D858-F1
#
_cell.length_a   1.000
_cell.length_b   1.000
_cell.length_c   1.000
_cell.angle_alpha   90.00
_cell.angle_beta   90.00
_cell.angle_gamma   90.00
#
_symmetry.space_group_name_H-M   'P 1'
#
loop_
_entity.id
_entity.type
_entity.pdbx_description
1 polymer ?
#
loop_
_entity_poly.entity_id
_entity_poly.type
_entity_poly.pdbx_seq_one_letter_code
_entity_poly.pdbx_strand_id
1 'polypeptide(L)'
;MAEGDQDKTEQPTSYRLEEARKQGNVARSQDVTGIVVLIVFAGVVAITAGDVAHALAQASREMVQLAGSAPRPGASLLHALVTFYAPLGDALMPLVLALLVAAVLGNAMQTGLMFTTQPLTPDPKRLNPAAAFKRLFALRSLWELGKMGVKFALLAIVCWMALRNAPAIVDAATRIAPGEAGRLLLSGFVRVSIYVLLILAVVAAADLLFSRRDYMRKMRMSRRELKDEVKRRDGDPAIRGRRREKLRELLKKTQALGNVAQADMVLTNPTHVAVALRYRPGKTLGPVVVAKGAGLMAAHIRKLASQHRVPVWPSMTLARALYRECDIDQMVPEAQYGALAPLYRRLWAQRGAAA
;
A
#
# COMPACT_ATOMS: atom_id res chain seq x y z
N MET A 1 -4.71 18.85 -21.24
CA MET A 1 -4.85 17.41 -20.93
C MET A 1 -5.08 16.77 -22.27
N ALA A 2 -4.11 16.10 -22.89
CA ALA A 2 -4.36 15.51 -24.20
C ALA A 2 -3.49 14.29 -24.56
N GLU A 3 -2.19 14.23 -24.25
CA GLU A 3 -1.38 13.11 -24.78
C GLU A 3 -1.00 12.02 -23.77
N GLY A 4 -0.96 12.32 -22.46
CA GLY A 4 -0.54 11.33 -21.44
C GLY A 4 -1.67 10.48 -20.83
N ASP A 5 -2.94 10.81 -21.08
CA ASP A 5 -4.09 10.19 -20.40
C ASP A 5 -4.76 9.10 -21.26
N GLN A 6 -4.57 9.11 -22.58
CA GLN A 6 -5.06 8.07 -23.48
C GLN A 6 -4.28 6.75 -23.36
N ASP A 7 -3.01 6.80 -22.94
CA ASP A 7 -2.17 5.61 -22.77
C ASP A 7 -2.42 4.84 -21.46
N LYS A 8 -3.24 5.37 -20.55
CA LYS A 8 -3.51 4.79 -19.22
C LYS A 8 -4.77 3.92 -19.24
N THR A 9 -4.68 2.76 -19.86
CA THR A 9 -5.80 1.83 -20.01
C THR A 9 -5.90 0.80 -18.88
N GLU A 10 -4.78 0.46 -18.24
CA GLU A 10 -4.71 -0.62 -17.24
C GLU A 10 -5.17 -0.16 -15.85
N GLN A 11 -5.75 -1.08 -15.07
CA GLN A 11 -6.17 -0.80 -13.69
C GLN A 11 -4.95 -0.62 -12.78
N PRO A 12 -5.03 0.24 -11.74
CA PRO A 12 -3.96 0.33 -10.74
C PRO A 12 -3.75 -0.99 -10.01
N THR A 13 -2.49 -1.35 -9.81
CA THR A 13 -2.10 -2.44 -8.92
C THR A 13 -2.29 -2.05 -7.45
N SER A 14 -2.35 -3.04 -6.56
CA SER A 14 -2.35 -2.80 -5.11
C SER A 14 -1.13 -2.02 -4.65
N TYR A 15 0.05 -2.33 -5.21
CA TYR A 15 1.30 -1.66 -4.90
C TYR A 15 1.25 -0.16 -5.22
N ARG A 16 0.72 0.24 -6.39
CA ARG A 16 0.55 1.66 -6.74
C ARG A 16 -0.42 2.37 -5.80
N LEU A 17 -1.50 1.71 -5.38
CA LEU A 17 -2.46 2.26 -4.42
C LEU A 17 -1.83 2.46 -3.04
N GLU A 18 -1.01 1.51 -2.58
CA GLU A 18 -0.26 1.63 -1.33
C GLU A 18 0.80 2.74 -1.39
N GLU A 19 1.50 2.89 -2.51
CA GLU A 19 2.50 3.94 -2.68
C GLU A 19 1.86 5.32 -2.70
N ALA A 20 0.72 5.49 -3.39
CA ALA A 20 -0.08 6.72 -3.31
C ALA A 20 -0.57 7.00 -1.88
N ARG A 21 -0.99 5.95 -1.15
CA ARG A 21 -1.36 6.08 0.26
C ARG A 21 -0.19 6.56 1.11
N LYS A 22 1.02 6.00 0.95
CA LYS A 22 2.23 6.48 1.64
C LYS A 22 2.54 7.95 1.35
N GLN A 23 2.26 8.41 0.13
CA GLN A 23 2.41 9.81 -0.29
C GLN A 23 1.29 10.74 0.20
N GLY A 24 0.30 10.22 0.93
CA GLY A 24 -0.83 10.98 1.43
C GLY A 24 -1.96 11.20 0.41
N ASN A 25 -1.90 10.53 -0.74
CA ASN A 25 -2.92 10.62 -1.78
C ASN A 25 -3.91 9.46 -1.63
N VAL A 26 -5.13 9.80 -1.22
CA VAL A 26 -6.22 8.85 -0.97
C VAL A 26 -7.54 9.40 -1.51
N ALA A 27 -8.45 8.52 -1.92
CA ALA A 27 -9.80 8.93 -2.27
C ALA A 27 -10.51 9.48 -1.02
N ARG A 28 -10.90 10.76 -1.06
CA ARG A 28 -11.66 11.41 0.01
C ARG A 28 -12.78 12.25 -0.58
N SER A 29 -13.97 12.13 0.00
CA SER A 29 -15.12 12.99 -0.24
C SER A 29 -15.29 13.90 0.96
N GLN A 30 -15.21 15.21 0.76
CA GLN A 30 -15.41 16.17 1.85
C GLN A 30 -16.86 16.14 2.37
N ASP A 31 -17.81 15.76 1.50
CA ASP A 31 -19.23 15.75 1.81
C ASP A 31 -19.62 14.63 2.77
N VAL A 32 -19.00 13.46 2.63
CA VAL A 32 -19.22 12.35 3.57
C VAL A 32 -18.74 12.71 4.97
N THR A 33 -17.58 13.37 5.13
CA THR A 33 -17.11 13.84 6.44
C THR A 33 -18.06 14.89 7.00
N GLY A 34 -18.49 15.84 6.18
CA GLY A 34 -19.43 16.89 6.58
C GLY A 34 -20.75 16.32 7.11
N ILE A 35 -21.28 15.27 6.49
CA ILE A 35 -22.53 14.63 6.94
C ILE A 35 -22.35 13.85 8.23
N VAL A 36 -21.25 13.11 8.40
CA VAL A 36 -20.99 12.42 9.67
C VAL A 36 -20.97 13.42 10.82
N VAL A 37 -20.30 14.56 10.63
CA VAL A 37 -20.28 15.65 11.60
C VAL A 37 -21.67 16.24 11.82
N LEU A 38 -22.47 16.43 10.75
CA LEU A 38 -23.82 16.98 10.86
C LEU A 38 -24.81 16.02 11.53
N ILE A 39 -24.68 14.71 11.33
CA ILE A 39 -25.47 13.67 12.02
C ILE A 39 -25.18 13.73 13.52
N VAL A 40 -23.89 13.77 13.89
CA VAL A 40 -23.49 13.86 15.30
C VAL A 40 -23.94 15.18 15.90
N PHE A 41 -23.78 16.30 15.19
CA PHE A 41 -24.31 17.60 15.60
C PHE A 41 -25.80 17.53 15.91
N ALA A 42 -26.62 17.07 14.95
CA ALA A 42 -28.06 17.00 15.10
C ALA A 42 -28.49 16.06 16.24
N GLY A 43 -27.84 14.90 16.36
CA GLY A 43 -28.12 13.94 17.42
C GLY A 43 -27.76 14.46 18.81
N VAL A 44 -26.59 15.06 18.97
CA VAL A 44 -26.14 15.59 20.26
C VAL A 44 -26.98 16.79 20.68
N VAL A 45 -27.25 17.73 19.76
CA VAL A 45 -28.15 18.86 20.04
C VAL A 45 -29.54 18.36 20.42
N ALA A 46 -30.07 17.32 19.76
CA ALA A 46 -31.37 16.77 20.12
C ALA A 46 -31.43 16.22 21.56
N ILE A 47 -30.30 15.76 22.11
CA ILE A 47 -30.19 15.22 23.47
C ILE A 47 -29.90 16.34 24.48
N THR A 48 -28.96 17.25 24.17
CA THR A 48 -28.43 18.25 25.12
C THR A 48 -29.11 19.61 25.07
N ALA A 49 -30.00 19.87 24.09
CA ALA A 49 -30.67 21.17 23.96
C ALA A 49 -31.45 21.58 25.22
N GLY A 50 -32.03 20.62 25.94
CA GLY A 50 -32.70 20.86 27.21
C GLY A 50 -31.75 21.40 28.27
N ASP A 51 -30.62 20.70 28.49
CA ASP A 51 -29.62 21.09 29.48
C ASP A 51 -29.00 22.46 29.17
N VAL A 52 -28.70 22.71 27.90
CA VAL A 52 -28.18 24.02 27.44
C VAL A 52 -29.22 25.13 27.66
N ALA A 53 -30.49 24.88 27.35
CA ALA A 53 -31.56 25.85 27.59
C ALA A 53 -31.77 26.11 29.09
N HIS A 54 -31.70 25.07 29.92
CA HIS A 54 -31.79 25.19 31.37
C HIS A 54 -30.62 25.98 31.95
N ALA A 55 -29.39 25.68 31.55
CA ALA A 55 -28.19 26.41 31.98
C ALA A 55 -28.25 27.88 31.57
N LEU A 56 -28.70 28.18 30.35
CA LEU A 56 -28.86 29.55 29.87
C LEU A 56 -29.96 30.32 30.62
N ALA A 57 -31.07 29.64 30.92
CA ALA A 57 -32.17 30.22 31.70
C ALA A 57 -31.76 30.48 33.16
N GLN A 58 -30.96 29.60 33.77
CA GLN A 58 -30.38 29.79 35.09
C GLN A 58 -29.42 30.99 35.10
N ALA A 59 -28.48 31.06 34.16
CA ALA A 59 -27.54 32.18 34.04
C ALA A 59 -28.26 33.52 33.86
N SER A 60 -29.31 33.53 33.03
CA SER A 60 -30.14 34.73 32.82
C SER A 60 -30.92 35.13 34.08
N ARG A 61 -31.44 34.16 34.83
CA ARG A 61 -32.14 34.41 36.11
C ARG A 61 -31.18 35.01 37.13
N GLU A 62 -29.99 34.45 37.28
CA GLU A 62 -28.96 34.95 38.19
C GLU A 62 -28.50 36.36 37.80
N MET A 63 -28.32 36.62 36.50
CA MET A 63 -27.95 37.95 36.00
C MET A 63 -29.04 39.00 36.28
N VAL A 64 -30.32 38.65 36.12
CA VAL A 64 -31.44 39.54 36.45
C VAL A 64 -31.54 39.75 37.96
N GLN A 65 -31.31 38.72 38.79
CA GLN A 65 -31.28 38.86 40.25
C GLN A 65 -30.14 39.77 40.73
N LEU A 66 -29.03 39.81 39.98
CA LEU A 66 -27.92 40.72 40.24
C LEU A 66 -28.22 42.18 39.82
N ALA A 67 -29.27 42.42 39.02
CA ALA A 67 -29.66 43.75 38.56
C ALA A 67 -30.20 44.57 39.74
N GLY A 68 -29.31 45.34 40.37
CA GLY A 68 -29.59 46.16 41.56
C GLY A 68 -28.53 46.05 42.64
N SER A 69 -27.76 44.96 42.66
CA SER A 69 -26.65 44.71 43.60
C SER A 69 -25.35 44.31 42.89
N ALA A 70 -25.20 44.73 41.63
CA ALA A 70 -24.07 44.34 40.80
C ALA A 70 -22.73 44.79 41.42
N PRO A 71 -21.72 43.89 41.50
CA PRO A 71 -20.38 44.27 41.91
C PRO A 71 -19.84 45.39 41.03
N ARG A 72 -18.98 46.25 41.61
CA ARG A 72 -18.27 47.25 40.81
C ARG A 72 -17.51 46.59 39.66
N PRO A 73 -17.41 47.25 38.50
CA PRO A 73 -16.60 46.75 37.38
C PRO A 73 -15.19 46.41 37.86
N GLY A 74 -14.78 45.14 37.67
CA GLY A 74 -13.52 44.62 38.20
C GLY A 74 -13.51 43.10 38.30
N ALA A 75 -12.55 42.56 39.06
CA ALA A 75 -12.35 41.11 39.19
C ALA A 75 -13.56 40.37 39.79
N SER A 76 -14.33 41.01 40.68
CA SER A 76 -15.52 40.41 41.30
C SER A 76 -16.68 40.25 40.32
N LEU A 77 -16.89 41.22 39.42
CA LEU A 77 -17.88 41.11 38.35
C LEU A 77 -17.49 40.02 37.35
N LEU A 78 -16.20 39.95 36.97
CA LEU A 78 -15.66 38.88 36.12
C LEU A 78 -15.86 37.50 36.74
N HIS A 79 -15.55 37.35 38.03
CA HIS A 79 -15.75 36.09 38.73
C HIS A 79 -17.24 35.68 38.75
N ALA A 80 -18.14 36.61 39.07
CA ALA A 80 -19.58 36.35 39.04
C ALA A 80 -20.06 35.91 37.64
N LEU A 81 -19.63 36.59 36.57
CA LEU A 81 -19.98 36.20 35.20
C LEU A 81 -19.46 34.80 34.84
N VAL A 82 -18.23 34.46 35.23
CA VAL A 82 -17.68 33.12 35.02
C VAL A 82 -18.51 32.06 35.75
N THR A 83 -18.89 32.32 37.00
CA THR A 83 -19.71 31.39 37.80
C THR A 83 -21.10 31.18 37.18
N PHE A 84 -21.75 32.25 36.72
CA PHE A 84 -23.10 32.15 36.12
C PHE A 84 -23.10 31.37 34.81
N TYR A 85 -22.05 31.50 34.01
CA TYR A 85 -21.95 30.81 32.71
C TYR A 85 -21.17 29.49 32.77
N ALA A 86 -20.57 29.12 33.91
CA ALA A 86 -19.87 27.84 34.06
C ALA A 86 -20.77 26.63 33.72
N PRO A 87 -22.03 26.55 34.18
CA PRO A 87 -22.94 25.45 33.81
C PRO A 87 -23.23 25.38 32.30
N LEU A 88 -23.21 26.52 31.60
CA LEU A 88 -23.36 26.56 30.15
C LEU A 88 -22.15 25.94 29.45
N GLY A 89 -20.94 26.20 29.97
CA GLY A 89 -19.72 25.56 29.51
C GLY A 89 -19.78 24.04 29.64
N ASP A 90 -20.24 23.55 30.80
CA ASP A 90 -20.41 22.12 31.06
C ASP A 90 -21.48 21.49 30.15
N ALA A 91 -22.59 22.18 29.92
CA ALA A 91 -23.66 21.71 29.03
C ALA A 91 -23.24 21.68 27.54
N LEU A 92 -22.33 22.55 27.11
CA LEU A 92 -21.78 22.57 25.75
C LEU A 92 -20.63 21.60 25.55
N MET A 93 -19.95 21.18 26.62
CA MET A 93 -18.78 20.30 26.56
C MET A 93 -19.05 18.99 25.79
N PRO A 94 -20.17 18.27 26.00
CA PRO A 94 -20.49 17.06 25.23
C PRO A 94 -20.60 17.32 23.73
N LEU A 95 -21.16 18.48 23.33
CA LEU A 95 -21.27 18.85 21.92
C LEU A 95 -19.89 19.09 21.30
N VAL A 96 -19.02 19.84 21.96
CA VAL A 96 -17.66 20.12 21.46
C VAL A 96 -16.86 18.82 21.32
N LEU A 97 -16.87 17.98 22.36
CA LEU A 97 -16.17 16.70 22.34
C LEU A 97 -16.71 15.76 21.27
N ALA A 98 -18.03 15.65 21.15
CA ALA A 98 -18.64 14.80 20.13
C ALA A 98 -18.32 15.28 18.71
N LEU A 99 -18.32 16.59 18.44
CA LEU A 99 -17.94 17.13 17.14
C LEU A 99 -16.46 16.90 16.82
N LEU A 100 -15.57 17.04 17.81
CA LEU A 100 -14.15 16.76 17.65
C LEU A 100 -13.94 15.27 17.31
N VAL A 101 -14.57 14.38 18.07
CA VAL A 101 -14.52 12.93 17.81
C VAL A 101 -15.12 12.60 16.44
N ALA A 102 -16.26 13.19 16.07
CA ALA A 102 -16.89 12.98 14.77
C ALA A 102 -16.03 13.48 13.61
N ALA A 103 -15.33 14.60 13.76
CA ALA A 103 -14.41 15.11 12.75
C ALA A 103 -13.21 14.17 12.56
N VAL A 104 -12.63 13.66 13.65
CA VAL A 104 -11.52 12.70 13.60
C VAL A 104 -11.97 11.37 13.00
N LEU A 105 -13.05 10.79 13.53
CA LEU A 105 -13.59 9.51 13.05
C LEU A 105 -14.11 9.61 11.62
N GLY A 106 -14.79 10.69 11.25
CA GLY A 106 -15.29 10.91 9.89
C GLY A 106 -14.17 10.95 8.85
N ASN A 107 -13.04 11.57 9.17
CA ASN A 107 -11.84 11.50 8.32
C ASN A 107 -11.20 10.11 8.35
N ALA A 108 -11.02 9.51 9.53
CA ALA A 108 -10.40 8.20 9.70
C ALA A 108 -11.19 7.08 9.00
N MET A 109 -12.52 7.13 8.98
CA MET A 109 -13.37 6.16 8.27
C MET A 109 -13.19 6.21 6.75
N GLN A 110 -12.87 7.38 6.19
CA GLN A 110 -12.66 7.52 4.75
C GLN A 110 -11.26 7.13 4.31
N THR A 111 -10.24 7.57 5.04
CA THR A 111 -8.83 7.42 4.62
C THR A 111 -8.11 6.28 5.33
N GLY A 112 -8.71 5.72 6.38
CA GLY A 112 -8.00 5.01 7.43
C GLY A 112 -7.10 5.96 8.24
N LEU A 113 -6.56 5.44 9.34
CA LEU A 113 -5.47 6.11 10.06
C LEU A 113 -4.20 6.07 9.19
N MET A 114 -3.74 7.24 8.76
CA MET A 114 -2.58 7.37 7.89
C MET A 114 -1.69 8.49 8.38
N PHE A 115 -0.49 8.11 8.83
CA PHE A 115 0.54 9.04 9.27
C PHE A 115 1.55 9.19 8.14
N THR A 116 1.62 10.37 7.52
CA THR A 116 2.63 10.70 6.51
C THR A 116 3.10 12.13 6.69
N THR A 117 4.42 12.32 6.67
CA THR A 117 5.07 13.63 6.75
C THR A 117 5.38 14.21 5.37
N GLN A 118 5.20 13.44 4.30
CA GLN A 118 5.49 13.88 2.93
C GLN A 118 4.64 15.08 2.48
N PRO A 119 3.36 15.22 2.84
CA PRO A 119 2.59 16.41 2.49
C PRO A 119 3.04 17.69 3.19
N LEU A 120 3.82 17.59 4.27
CA LEU A 120 4.33 18.73 5.05
C LEU A 120 5.59 19.35 4.43
N THR A 121 6.25 18.67 3.49
CA THR A 121 7.43 19.24 2.81
C THR A 121 6.97 20.36 1.86
N PRO A 122 7.54 21.57 1.97
CA PRO A 122 7.17 22.69 1.10
C PRO A 122 7.55 22.38 -0.35
N ASP A 123 6.56 22.30 -1.22
CA ASP A 123 6.75 22.04 -2.65
C ASP A 123 6.51 23.35 -3.44
N PRO A 124 7.56 23.99 -4.00
CA PRO A 124 7.41 25.25 -4.73
C PRO A 124 6.53 25.11 -5.98
N LYS A 125 6.33 23.89 -6.50
CA LYS A 125 5.39 23.64 -7.61
C LYS A 125 3.94 23.84 -7.21
N ARG A 126 3.61 23.72 -5.91
CA ARG A 126 2.24 23.97 -5.39
C ARG A 126 1.92 25.46 -5.28
N LEU A 127 2.94 26.32 -5.23
CA LEU A 127 2.79 27.78 -5.14
C LEU A 127 2.67 28.47 -6.50
N ASN A 128 2.72 27.74 -7.61
CA ASN A 128 2.61 28.33 -8.94
C ASN A 128 1.17 28.81 -9.23
N PRO A 129 0.93 30.13 -9.39
CA PRO A 129 -0.41 30.68 -9.62
C PRO A 129 -1.02 30.22 -10.95
N ALA A 130 -0.22 30.02 -12.01
CA ALA A 130 -0.73 29.53 -13.30
C ALA A 130 -1.30 28.11 -13.19
N ALA A 131 -0.68 27.26 -12.36
CA ALA A 131 -1.21 25.93 -12.08
C ALA A 131 -2.50 25.98 -11.24
N ALA A 132 -2.64 26.96 -10.36
CA ALA A 132 -3.88 27.20 -9.60
C ALA A 132 -5.03 27.64 -10.50
N PHE A 133 -4.82 28.60 -11.41
CA PHE A 133 -5.83 29.01 -12.39
C PHE A 133 -6.27 27.85 -13.29
N LYS A 134 -5.34 27.03 -13.77
CA LYS A 134 -5.68 25.84 -14.56
C LYS A 134 -6.51 24.82 -13.78
N ARG A 135 -6.32 24.72 -12.46
CA ARG A 135 -7.16 23.87 -11.58
C ARG A 135 -8.57 24.44 -11.44
N LEU A 136 -8.74 25.76 -11.39
CA LEU A 136 -10.08 26.38 -11.33
C LEU A 136 -10.91 26.09 -12.58
N PHE A 137 -10.29 26.02 -13.76
CA PHE A 137 -10.96 25.66 -15.02
C PHE A 137 -10.97 24.15 -15.32
N ALA A 138 -10.52 23.31 -14.40
CA ALA A 138 -10.56 21.86 -14.60
C ALA A 138 -12.00 21.33 -14.48
N LEU A 139 -12.31 20.25 -15.20
CA LEU A 139 -13.61 19.56 -15.16
C LEU A 139 -14.10 19.27 -13.73
N ARG A 140 -13.14 19.01 -12.82
CA ARG A 140 -13.41 18.79 -11.39
C ARG A 140 -14.01 20.01 -10.70
N SER A 141 -13.52 21.21 -10.98
CA SER A 141 -14.02 22.43 -10.36
C SER A 141 -15.43 22.76 -10.85
N LEU A 142 -15.73 22.49 -12.13
CA LEU A 142 -17.09 22.64 -12.66
C LEU A 142 -18.08 21.64 -12.01
N TRP A 143 -17.63 20.41 -11.76
CA TRP A 143 -18.40 19.42 -10.99
C TRP A 143 -18.66 19.86 -9.55
N GLU A 144 -17.65 20.38 -8.84
CA GLU A 144 -17.81 20.90 -7.48
C GLU A 144 -18.80 22.08 -7.45
N LEU A 145 -18.72 23.01 -8.40
CA LEU A 145 -19.66 24.13 -8.52
C LEU A 145 -21.09 23.65 -8.77
N GLY A 146 -21.29 22.74 -9.73
CA GLY A 146 -22.61 22.16 -10.01
C GLY A 146 -23.19 21.47 -8.78
N LYS A 147 -22.38 20.69 -8.06
CA LYS A 147 -22.75 20.04 -6.81
C LYS A 147 -23.13 21.05 -5.71
N MET A 148 -22.38 22.13 -5.56
CA MET A 148 -22.73 23.21 -4.61
C MET A 148 -24.06 23.87 -4.99
N GLY A 149 -24.29 24.13 -6.28
CA GLY A 149 -25.57 24.65 -6.78
C GLY A 149 -26.75 23.73 -6.46
N VAL A 150 -26.60 22.42 -6.68
CA VAL A 150 -27.61 21.42 -6.35
C VAL A 150 -27.88 21.39 -4.84
N LYS A 151 -26.85 21.36 -3.99
CA LYS A 151 -27.01 21.42 -2.53
C LYS A 151 -27.75 22.68 -2.10
N PHE A 152 -27.35 23.83 -2.64
CA PHE A 152 -27.98 25.10 -2.33
C PHE A 152 -29.47 25.09 -2.69
N ALA A 153 -29.81 24.63 -3.90
CA ALA A 153 -31.20 24.53 -4.35
C ALA A 153 -32.02 23.59 -3.44
N LEU A 154 -31.48 22.41 -3.10
CA LEU A 154 -32.15 21.45 -2.22
C LEU A 154 -32.36 22.01 -0.81
N LEU A 155 -31.35 22.66 -0.23
CA LEU A 155 -31.48 23.32 1.08
C LEU A 155 -32.47 24.49 1.04
N ALA A 156 -32.48 25.27 -0.06
CA ALA A 156 -33.46 26.33 -0.26
C ALA A 156 -34.90 25.79 -0.32
N ILE A 157 -35.12 24.63 -0.97
CA ILE A 157 -36.43 23.97 -0.98
C ILE A 157 -36.84 23.55 0.44
N VAL A 158 -35.95 22.93 1.21
CA VAL A 158 -36.26 22.55 2.61
C VAL A 158 -36.58 23.79 3.45
N CYS A 159 -35.80 24.86 3.31
CA CYS A 159 -36.03 26.12 4.00
C CYS A 159 -37.40 26.71 3.62
N TRP A 160 -37.74 26.72 2.33
CA TRP A 160 -39.02 27.20 1.84
C TRP A 160 -40.20 26.36 2.34
N MET A 161 -40.07 25.03 2.37
CA MET A 161 -41.08 24.13 2.95
C MET A 161 -41.24 24.36 4.46
N ALA A 162 -40.13 24.55 5.19
CA ALA A 162 -40.17 24.86 6.62
C ALA A 162 -40.86 26.21 6.87
N LEU A 163 -40.58 27.23 6.06
CA LEU A 163 -41.21 28.54 6.12
C LEU A 163 -42.71 28.50 5.78
N ARG A 164 -43.12 27.67 4.82
CA ARG A 164 -44.55 27.47 4.53
C ARG A 164 -45.32 26.85 5.69
N ASN A 165 -44.65 26.02 6.49
CA ASN A 165 -45.22 25.43 7.70
C ASN A 165 -45.11 26.35 8.93
N ALA A 166 -44.38 27.48 8.83
CA ALA A 166 -44.18 28.40 9.94
C ALA A 166 -45.48 28.98 10.52
N PRO A 167 -46.50 29.39 9.73
CA PRO A 167 -47.75 29.90 10.29
C PRO A 167 -48.47 28.87 11.18
N ALA A 168 -48.45 27.60 10.79
CA ALA A 168 -49.03 26.52 11.59
C ALA A 168 -48.25 26.28 12.89
N ILE A 169 -46.91 26.40 12.86
CA ILE A 169 -46.06 26.30 14.04
C ILE A 169 -46.30 27.49 14.98
N VAL A 170 -46.47 28.70 14.44
CA VAL A 170 -46.75 29.92 15.22
C VAL A 170 -48.13 29.85 15.87
N ASP A 171 -49.17 29.42 15.14
CA ASP A 171 -50.52 29.22 15.72
C ASP A 171 -50.54 28.08 16.75
N ALA A 172 -49.74 27.03 16.56
CA ALA A 172 -49.56 26.04 17.62
C ALA A 172 -48.87 26.65 18.85
N ALA A 173 -47.84 27.46 18.66
CA ALA A 173 -47.09 28.08 19.75
C ALA A 173 -47.92 29.06 20.59
N THR A 174 -48.93 29.73 20.02
CA THR A 174 -49.82 30.64 20.78
C THR A 174 -50.82 29.92 21.69
N ARG A 175 -51.03 28.62 21.48
CA ARG A 175 -52.03 27.80 22.21
C ARG A 175 -51.41 26.87 23.25
N ILE A 176 -50.08 26.82 23.33
CA ILE A 176 -49.31 25.89 24.15
C ILE A 176 -48.83 26.57 25.43
N ALA A 177 -48.73 25.83 26.53
CA ALA A 177 -48.17 26.33 27.78
C ALA A 177 -46.68 26.72 27.60
N PRO A 178 -46.16 27.76 28.27
CA PRO A 178 -44.77 28.20 28.11
C PRO A 178 -43.72 27.09 28.33
N GLY A 179 -44.00 26.12 29.21
CA GLY A 179 -43.12 24.97 29.47
C GLY A 179 -43.05 23.94 28.34
N GLU A 180 -44.00 23.95 27.40
CA GLU A 180 -44.06 23.01 26.27
C GLU A 180 -43.47 23.59 24.98
N ALA A 181 -43.24 24.91 24.92
CA ALA A 181 -42.65 25.58 23.76
C ALA A 181 -41.28 24.98 23.36
N GLY A 182 -40.47 24.58 24.35
CA GLY A 182 -39.18 23.92 24.10
C GLY A 182 -39.32 22.59 23.37
N ARG A 183 -40.34 21.78 23.68
CA ARG A 183 -40.59 20.51 22.98
C ARG A 183 -41.05 20.72 21.55
N LEU A 184 -41.88 21.74 21.31
CA LEU A 184 -42.30 22.11 19.96
C LEU A 184 -41.09 22.49 19.10
N LEU A 185 -40.21 23.38 19.61
CA LEU A 185 -38.99 23.80 18.92
C LEU A 185 -38.04 22.63 18.66
N LEU A 186 -37.84 21.76 19.65
CA LEU A 186 -36.99 20.57 19.50
C LEU A 186 -37.55 19.61 18.45
N SER A 187 -38.87 19.38 18.42
CA SER A 187 -39.51 18.52 17.43
C SER A 187 -39.41 19.09 16.01
N GLY A 188 -39.52 20.42 15.87
CA GLY A 188 -39.30 21.13 14.62
C GLY A 188 -37.86 21.00 14.14
N PHE A 189 -36.88 21.22 15.03
CA PHE A 189 -35.46 21.02 14.76
C PHE A 189 -35.19 19.60 14.27
N VAL A 190 -35.58 18.57 15.02
CA VAL A 190 -35.36 17.16 14.64
C VAL A 190 -35.95 16.84 13.28
N ARG A 191 -37.19 17.29 13.01
CA ARG A 191 -37.87 17.07 11.72
C ARG A 191 -37.11 17.70 10.56
N VAL A 192 -36.71 18.97 10.69
CA VAL A 192 -35.94 19.68 9.65
C VAL A 192 -34.56 19.05 9.47
N SER A 193 -33.87 18.71 10.56
CA SER A 193 -32.58 18.03 10.53
C SER A 193 -32.65 16.70 9.79
N ILE A 194 -33.68 15.88 10.01
CA ILE A 194 -33.86 14.61 9.27
C ILE A 194 -33.99 14.87 7.76
N TYR A 195 -34.81 15.82 7.32
CA TYR A 195 -34.94 16.14 5.90
C TYR A 195 -33.62 16.64 5.28
N VAL A 196 -32.93 17.54 5.97
CA VAL A 196 -31.61 18.04 5.54
C VAL A 196 -30.60 16.90 5.45
N LEU A 197 -30.52 16.04 6.47
CA LEU A 197 -29.60 14.91 6.52
C LEU A 197 -29.87 13.90 5.41
N LEU A 198 -31.14 13.57 5.14
CA LEU A 198 -31.49 12.64 4.05
C LEU A 198 -31.06 13.18 2.69
N ILE A 199 -31.37 14.45 2.41
CA ILE A 199 -30.99 15.11 1.16
C ILE A 199 -29.48 15.15 1.00
N LEU A 200 -28.76 15.60 2.03
CA LEU A 200 -27.32 15.67 1.98
C LEU A 200 -26.72 14.26 1.85
N ALA A 201 -27.28 13.25 2.50
CA ALA A 201 -26.78 11.87 2.42
C ALA A 201 -26.81 11.34 0.98
N VAL A 202 -27.87 11.65 0.22
CA VAL A 202 -27.96 11.31 -1.21
C VAL A 202 -26.85 12.03 -2.00
N VAL A 203 -26.65 13.33 -1.75
CA VAL A 203 -25.61 14.11 -2.43
C VAL A 203 -24.21 13.60 -2.10
N ALA A 204 -23.92 13.29 -0.84
CA ALA A 204 -22.62 12.75 -0.43
C ALA A 204 -22.39 11.33 -0.94
N ALA A 205 -23.43 10.50 -1.05
CA ALA A 205 -23.30 9.18 -1.67
C ALA A 205 -22.90 9.31 -3.15
N ALA A 206 -23.53 10.22 -3.89
CA ALA A 206 -23.15 10.53 -5.26
C ALA A 206 -21.71 11.08 -5.35
N ASP A 207 -21.33 11.98 -4.44
CA ASP A 207 -19.99 12.55 -4.37
C ASP A 207 -18.91 11.50 -4.03
N LEU A 208 -19.22 10.56 -3.13
CA LEU A 208 -18.33 9.47 -2.77
C LEU A 208 -18.08 8.55 -3.96
N LEU A 209 -19.12 8.19 -4.70
CA LEU A 209 -19.00 7.37 -5.91
C LEU A 209 -18.18 8.09 -6.99
N PHE A 210 -18.46 9.38 -7.22
CA PHE A 210 -17.71 10.19 -8.17
C PHE A 210 -16.23 10.31 -7.75
N SER A 211 -15.96 10.64 -6.49
CA SER A 211 -14.61 10.80 -5.94
C SER A 211 -13.81 9.50 -6.01
N ARG A 212 -14.44 8.34 -5.71
CA ARG A 212 -13.80 7.03 -5.86
C ARG A 212 -13.49 6.72 -7.33
N ARG A 213 -14.42 6.99 -8.24
CA ARG A 213 -14.21 6.77 -9.69
C ARG A 213 -13.12 7.68 -10.25
N ASP A 214 -13.12 8.96 -9.90
CA ASP A 214 -12.10 9.92 -10.32
C ASP A 214 -10.70 9.55 -9.77
N TYR A 215 -10.64 9.13 -8.49
CA TYR A 215 -9.41 8.63 -7.90
C TYR A 215 -8.88 7.39 -8.64
N MET A 216 -9.73 6.38 -8.85
CA MET A 216 -9.35 5.17 -9.59
C MET A 216 -8.93 5.49 -11.03
N ARG A 217 -9.60 6.44 -11.69
CA ARG A 217 -9.24 6.90 -13.04
C ARG A 217 -7.85 7.53 -13.07
N LYS A 218 -7.51 8.39 -12.10
CA LYS A 218 -6.18 9.00 -11.97
C LYS A 218 -5.09 7.99 -11.65
N MET A 219 -5.45 6.91 -10.98
CA MET A 219 -4.53 5.84 -10.60
C MET A 219 -4.31 4.81 -11.72
N ARG A 220 -5.05 4.87 -12.84
CA ARG A 220 -4.82 4.00 -14.00
C ARG A 220 -3.37 4.07 -14.49
N MET A 221 -2.90 2.93 -14.98
CA MET A 221 -1.53 2.74 -15.42
C MET A 221 -1.46 2.56 -16.92
N SER A 222 -0.35 2.96 -17.52
CA SER A 222 -0.02 2.49 -18.88
C SER A 222 0.60 1.09 -18.81
N ARG A 223 0.57 0.36 -19.93
CA ARG A 223 1.27 -0.94 -20.04
C ARG A 223 2.77 -0.83 -19.77
N ARG A 224 3.38 0.31 -20.09
CA ARG A 224 4.80 0.58 -19.79
C ARG A 224 5.00 0.72 -18.28
N GLU A 225 4.20 1.54 -17.63
CA GLU A 225 4.24 1.73 -16.17
C GLU A 225 4.03 0.41 -15.42
N LEU A 226 3.12 -0.46 -15.87
CA LEU A 226 2.89 -1.77 -15.26
C LEU A 226 4.12 -2.68 -15.37
N LYS A 227 4.76 -2.73 -16.54
CA LYS A 227 6.00 -3.51 -16.74
C LYS A 227 7.13 -2.98 -15.87
N ASP A 228 7.27 -1.66 -15.77
CA ASP A 228 8.31 -1.03 -14.96
C ASP A 228 8.07 -1.24 -13.46
N GLU A 229 6.81 -1.25 -13.00
CA GLU A 229 6.47 -1.60 -11.63
C GLU A 229 6.86 -3.05 -11.29
N VAL A 230 6.51 -4.01 -12.16
CA VAL A 230 6.91 -5.41 -11.99
C VAL A 230 8.43 -5.54 -11.91
N LYS A 231 9.17 -4.82 -12.77
CA LYS A 231 10.64 -4.80 -12.71
C LYS A 231 11.17 -4.22 -11.40
N ARG A 232 10.58 -3.15 -10.87
CA ARG A 232 10.98 -2.54 -9.59
C ARG A 232 10.70 -3.46 -8.40
N ARG A 233 9.54 -4.13 -8.40
CA ARG A 233 9.10 -4.99 -7.29
C ARG A 233 9.79 -6.35 -7.30
N ASP A 234 9.76 -7.02 -8.44
CA ASP A 234 10.14 -8.43 -8.57
C ASP A 234 11.53 -8.62 -9.20
N GLY A 235 12.20 -7.53 -9.58
CA GLY A 235 13.45 -7.52 -10.32
C GLY A 235 13.26 -7.83 -11.81
N ASP A 236 14.29 -7.61 -12.62
CA ASP A 236 14.23 -7.94 -14.04
C ASP A 236 14.12 -9.48 -14.23
N PRO A 237 13.07 -9.98 -14.91
CA PRO A 237 12.91 -11.41 -15.20
C PRO A 237 14.13 -12.02 -15.90
N ALA A 238 14.79 -11.27 -16.78
CA ALA A 238 15.98 -11.72 -17.49
C ALA A 238 17.15 -11.93 -16.53
N ILE A 239 17.30 -11.07 -15.52
CA ILE A 239 18.34 -11.21 -14.50
C ILE A 239 18.03 -12.40 -13.59
N ARG A 240 16.77 -12.60 -13.20
CA ARG A 240 16.34 -13.76 -12.41
C ARG A 240 16.58 -15.08 -13.15
N GLY A 241 16.25 -15.13 -14.45
CA GLY A 241 16.51 -16.28 -15.31
C GLY A 241 18.00 -16.62 -15.37
N ARG A 242 18.84 -15.63 -15.69
CA ARG A 242 20.31 -15.79 -15.73
C ARG A 242 20.89 -16.25 -14.39
N ARG A 243 20.39 -15.71 -13.27
CA ARG A 243 20.82 -16.13 -11.92
C ARG A 243 20.47 -17.60 -11.66
N ARG A 244 19.26 -18.03 -12.01
CA ARG A 244 18.79 -19.42 -11.82
C ARG A 244 19.58 -20.41 -12.66
N GLU A 245 19.92 -20.03 -13.89
CA GLU A 245 20.75 -20.85 -14.79
C GLU A 245 22.17 -21.05 -14.22
N LYS A 246 22.84 -19.97 -13.82
CA LYS A 246 24.16 -20.04 -13.18
C LYS A 246 24.15 -20.86 -11.89
N LEU A 247 23.11 -20.73 -11.07
CA LEU A 247 22.93 -21.53 -9.86
C LEU A 247 22.83 -23.03 -10.18
N ARG A 248 22.06 -23.42 -11.21
CA ARG A 248 21.97 -24.83 -11.65
C ARG A 248 23.31 -25.35 -12.14
N GLU A 249 24.05 -24.56 -12.90
CA GLU A 249 25.38 -24.93 -13.39
C GLU A 249 26.37 -25.19 -12.24
N LEU A 250 26.39 -24.30 -11.24
CA LEU A 250 27.23 -24.44 -10.05
C LEU A 250 26.84 -25.65 -9.20
N LEU A 251 25.54 -25.92 -9.05
CA LEU A 251 25.04 -27.09 -8.33
C LEU A 251 25.45 -28.38 -9.04
N LYS A 252 25.31 -28.47 -10.37
CA LYS A 252 25.75 -29.64 -11.16
C LYS A 252 27.26 -29.88 -10.98
N LYS A 253 28.06 -28.82 -11.05
CA LYS A 253 29.52 -28.88 -10.81
C LYS A 253 29.87 -29.34 -9.39
N THR A 254 29.11 -28.91 -8.39
CA THR A 254 29.34 -29.29 -6.97
C THR A 254 28.94 -30.74 -6.70
N GLN A 255 27.79 -31.19 -7.21
CA GLN A 255 27.35 -32.58 -7.09
C GLN A 255 28.32 -33.55 -7.77
N ALA A 256 28.84 -33.16 -8.94
CA ALA A 256 29.83 -33.94 -9.67
C ALA A 256 31.13 -34.21 -8.89
N LEU A 257 31.50 -33.34 -7.93
CA LEU A 257 32.65 -33.59 -7.07
C LEU A 257 32.45 -34.86 -6.22
N GLY A 258 31.23 -35.14 -5.76
CA GLY A 258 30.91 -36.38 -5.04
C GLY A 258 31.06 -37.63 -5.91
N ASN A 259 30.87 -37.50 -7.22
CA ASN A 259 31.00 -38.61 -8.17
C ASN A 259 32.46 -38.99 -8.45
N VAL A 260 33.45 -38.20 -8.00
CA VAL A 260 34.87 -38.52 -8.13
C VAL A 260 35.22 -39.84 -7.46
N ALA A 261 34.54 -40.21 -6.36
CA ALA A 261 34.72 -41.49 -5.69
C ALA A 261 34.42 -42.71 -6.59
N GLN A 262 33.57 -42.53 -7.60
CA GLN A 262 33.17 -43.59 -8.53
C GLN A 262 33.99 -43.58 -9.84
N ALA A 263 34.93 -42.64 -9.98
CA ALA A 263 35.77 -42.52 -11.16
C ALA A 263 36.78 -43.67 -11.24
N ASP A 264 37.11 -44.07 -12.46
CA ASP A 264 38.15 -45.06 -12.73
C ASP A 264 39.53 -44.44 -12.76
N MET A 265 39.61 -43.20 -13.24
CA MET A 265 40.84 -42.42 -13.32
C MET A 265 40.54 -40.92 -13.34
N VAL A 266 41.52 -40.12 -12.96
CA VAL A 266 41.50 -38.66 -13.15
C VAL A 266 42.65 -38.24 -14.04
N LEU A 267 42.34 -37.53 -15.13
CA LEU A 267 43.32 -36.91 -16.00
C LEU A 267 43.57 -35.47 -15.58
N THR A 268 44.83 -35.07 -15.46
CA THR A 268 45.18 -33.72 -15.03
C THR A 268 46.15 -33.02 -15.97
N ASN A 269 45.91 -31.72 -16.15
CA ASN A 269 46.94 -30.77 -16.53
C ASN A 269 47.45 -30.14 -15.21
N PRO A 270 48.69 -30.42 -14.77
CA PRO A 270 49.14 -30.44 -13.37
C PRO A 270 48.59 -29.36 -12.43
N THR A 271 48.44 -28.12 -12.89
CA THR A 271 47.96 -27.00 -12.07
C THR A 271 46.61 -26.43 -12.52
N HIS A 272 46.16 -26.69 -13.74
CA HIS A 272 45.06 -25.92 -14.35
C HIS A 272 43.75 -26.69 -14.49
N VAL A 273 43.77 -27.99 -14.77
CA VAL A 273 42.56 -28.76 -15.14
C VAL A 273 42.61 -30.17 -14.58
N ALA A 274 41.46 -30.67 -14.13
CA ALA A 274 41.26 -32.08 -13.79
C ALA A 274 39.93 -32.59 -14.36
N VAL A 275 39.95 -33.78 -14.96
CA VAL A 275 38.78 -34.46 -15.53
C VAL A 275 38.75 -35.89 -15.01
N ALA A 276 37.69 -36.26 -14.30
CA ALA A 276 37.45 -37.60 -13.79
C ALA A 276 36.60 -38.38 -14.79
N LEU A 277 37.04 -39.59 -15.14
CA LEU A 277 36.39 -40.45 -16.11
C LEU A 277 35.93 -41.75 -15.45
N ARG A 278 34.80 -42.27 -15.93
CA ARG A 278 34.27 -43.57 -15.53
C ARG A 278 33.87 -44.37 -16.76
N TYR A 279 34.27 -45.63 -16.80
CA TYR A 279 33.85 -46.59 -17.81
C TYR A 279 33.39 -47.89 -17.13
N ARG A 280 32.23 -48.38 -17.55
CA ARG A 280 31.66 -49.63 -17.05
C ARG A 280 31.35 -50.53 -18.25
N PRO A 281 32.16 -51.57 -18.51
CA PRO A 281 31.91 -52.51 -19.60
C PRO A 281 30.48 -53.09 -19.54
N GLY A 282 29.81 -53.16 -20.68
CA GLY A 282 28.42 -53.67 -20.79
C GLY A 282 27.33 -52.70 -20.33
N LYS A 283 27.65 -51.61 -19.62
CA LYS A 283 26.66 -50.58 -19.19
C LYS A 283 26.79 -49.26 -19.94
N THR A 284 28.00 -48.87 -20.32
CA THR A 284 28.28 -47.62 -21.04
C THR A 284 28.95 -47.93 -22.38
N LEU A 285 28.50 -47.30 -23.47
CA LEU A 285 29.11 -47.48 -24.81
C LEU A 285 30.56 -46.97 -24.87
N GLY A 286 30.91 -45.99 -24.02
CA GLY A 286 32.26 -45.44 -23.90
C GLY A 286 32.48 -44.75 -22.55
N PRO A 287 33.71 -44.29 -22.26
CA PRO A 287 34.01 -43.53 -21.05
C PRO A 287 33.14 -42.28 -20.91
N VAL A 288 32.67 -42.00 -19.70
CA VAL A 288 31.83 -40.85 -19.37
C VAL A 288 32.57 -39.92 -18.42
N VAL A 289 32.45 -38.62 -18.62
CA VAL A 289 33.01 -37.60 -17.71
C VAL A 289 32.12 -37.49 -16.47
N VAL A 290 32.62 -37.92 -15.31
CA VAL A 290 31.84 -37.88 -14.05
C VAL A 290 32.08 -36.60 -13.25
N ALA A 291 33.23 -35.96 -13.43
CA ALA A 291 33.53 -34.64 -12.87
C ALA A 291 34.57 -33.92 -13.73
N LYS A 292 34.48 -32.60 -13.86
CA LYS A 292 35.54 -31.77 -14.45
C LYS A 292 35.64 -30.43 -13.73
N GLY A 293 36.83 -29.86 -13.68
CA GLY A 293 37.06 -28.58 -13.02
C GLY A 293 38.37 -27.93 -13.44
N ALA A 294 38.44 -26.61 -13.24
CA ALA A 294 39.64 -25.81 -13.43
C ALA A 294 40.02 -25.08 -12.13
N GLY A 295 41.29 -24.69 -12.01
CA GLY A 295 41.81 -23.95 -10.86
C GLY A 295 41.54 -24.64 -9.52
N LEU A 296 40.82 -23.98 -8.61
CA LEU A 296 40.47 -24.51 -7.29
C LEU A 296 39.64 -25.81 -7.37
N MET A 297 38.72 -25.92 -8.33
CA MET A 297 37.96 -27.17 -8.51
C MET A 297 38.86 -28.32 -8.98
N ALA A 298 39.85 -28.05 -9.84
CA ALA A 298 40.80 -29.07 -10.26
C ALA A 298 41.65 -29.58 -9.07
N ALA A 299 42.08 -28.66 -8.20
CA ALA A 299 42.77 -29.03 -6.97
C ALA A 299 41.89 -29.90 -6.04
N HIS A 300 40.60 -29.56 -5.92
CA HIS A 300 39.65 -30.33 -5.11
C HIS A 300 39.40 -31.73 -5.70
N ILE A 301 39.25 -31.86 -7.02
CA ILE A 301 39.10 -33.16 -7.69
C ILE A 301 40.33 -34.04 -7.45
N ARG A 302 41.55 -33.49 -7.55
CA ARG A 302 42.78 -34.26 -7.24
C ARG A 302 42.83 -34.70 -5.77
N LYS A 303 42.42 -33.83 -4.85
CA LYS A 303 42.34 -34.15 -3.41
C LYS A 303 41.36 -35.30 -3.15
N LEU A 304 40.15 -35.23 -3.73
CA LEU A 304 39.15 -36.29 -3.62
C LEU A 304 39.62 -37.60 -4.28
N ALA A 305 40.27 -37.53 -5.44
CA ALA A 305 40.84 -38.70 -6.11
C ALA A 305 41.89 -39.40 -5.23
N SER A 306 42.77 -38.63 -4.60
CA SER A 306 43.75 -39.12 -3.62
C SER A 306 43.06 -39.81 -2.43
N GLN A 307 42.03 -39.18 -1.85
CA GLN A 307 41.28 -39.73 -0.72
C GLN A 307 40.58 -41.06 -1.05
N HIS A 308 40.03 -41.17 -2.26
CA HIS A 308 39.32 -42.37 -2.73
C HIS A 308 40.22 -43.37 -3.49
N ARG A 309 41.55 -43.20 -3.48
CA ARG A 309 42.53 -44.05 -4.19
C ARG A 309 42.24 -44.20 -5.69
N VAL A 310 41.66 -43.17 -6.31
CA VAL A 310 41.48 -43.10 -7.76
C VAL A 310 42.80 -42.64 -8.40
N PRO A 311 43.35 -43.39 -9.36
CA PRO A 311 44.63 -43.04 -9.98
C PRO A 311 44.55 -41.71 -10.74
N VAL A 312 45.52 -40.84 -10.49
CA VAL A 312 45.65 -39.54 -11.15
C VAL A 312 46.78 -39.61 -12.17
N TRP A 313 46.49 -39.34 -13.44
CA TRP A 313 47.45 -39.39 -14.53
C TRP A 313 47.67 -38.02 -15.16
N PRO A 314 48.93 -37.57 -15.29
CA PRO A 314 49.24 -36.34 -15.99
C PRO A 314 49.06 -36.56 -17.50
N SER A 315 48.12 -35.84 -18.10
CA SER A 315 47.94 -35.81 -19.55
C SER A 315 47.41 -34.44 -19.96
N MET A 316 48.33 -33.55 -20.30
CA MET A 316 48.03 -32.13 -20.54
C MET A 316 47.13 -31.91 -21.75
N THR A 317 47.43 -32.58 -22.86
CA THR A 317 46.68 -32.47 -24.13
C THR A 317 45.27 -33.03 -23.98
N LEU A 318 45.15 -34.25 -23.46
CA LEU A 318 43.88 -34.95 -23.29
C LEU A 318 42.98 -34.28 -22.24
N ALA A 319 43.52 -33.89 -21.08
CA ALA A 319 42.73 -33.22 -20.05
C ALA A 319 42.17 -31.86 -20.52
N ARG A 320 42.94 -31.10 -21.33
CA ARG A 320 42.48 -29.84 -21.94
C ARG A 320 41.41 -30.07 -23.01
N ALA A 321 41.57 -31.11 -23.83
CA ALA A 321 40.58 -31.48 -24.86
C ALA A 321 39.25 -31.87 -24.20
N LEU A 322 39.28 -32.84 -23.28
CA LEU A 322 38.09 -33.29 -22.54
C LEU A 322 37.40 -32.18 -21.76
N TYR A 323 38.15 -31.27 -21.13
CA TYR A 323 37.54 -30.16 -20.38
C TYR A 323 36.74 -29.20 -21.27
N ARG A 324 37.21 -28.97 -22.50
CA ARG A 324 36.57 -28.08 -23.48
C ARG A 324 35.45 -28.76 -24.26
N GLU A 325 35.64 -30.02 -24.63
CA GLU A 325 34.76 -30.72 -25.58
C GLU A 325 33.66 -31.58 -24.90
N CYS A 326 33.80 -31.92 -23.62
CA CYS A 326 32.88 -32.83 -22.94
C CYS A 326 32.32 -32.22 -21.67
N ASP A 327 30.99 -32.20 -21.52
CA ASP A 327 30.33 -31.83 -20.27
C ASP A 327 30.20 -33.00 -19.28
N ILE A 328 29.88 -32.65 -18.03
CA ILE A 328 29.64 -33.64 -16.97
C ILE A 328 28.43 -34.49 -17.35
N ASP A 329 28.58 -35.81 -17.17
CA ASP A 329 27.69 -36.90 -17.58
C ASP A 329 27.62 -37.13 -19.09
N GLN A 330 28.51 -36.51 -19.87
CA GLN A 330 28.63 -36.74 -21.30
C GLN A 330 29.67 -37.83 -21.62
N MET A 331 29.39 -38.61 -22.66
CA MET A 331 30.33 -39.57 -23.22
C MET A 331 31.49 -38.85 -23.91
N VAL A 332 32.69 -39.40 -23.78
CA VAL A 332 33.86 -38.88 -24.47
C VAL A 332 33.71 -39.10 -25.98
N PRO A 333 34.03 -38.11 -26.84
CA PRO A 333 34.03 -38.27 -28.29
C PRO A 333 34.96 -39.39 -28.75
N GLU A 334 34.53 -40.12 -29.79
CA GLU A 334 35.29 -41.24 -30.35
C GLU A 334 36.69 -40.85 -30.81
N ALA A 335 36.87 -39.61 -31.28
CA ALA A 335 38.17 -39.05 -31.67
C ALA A 335 39.23 -39.13 -30.55
N GLN A 336 38.81 -39.12 -29.28
CA GLN A 336 39.71 -39.19 -28.13
C GLN A 336 39.92 -40.63 -27.61
N TYR A 337 39.23 -41.63 -28.16
CA TYR A 337 39.37 -43.03 -27.72
C TYR A 337 40.76 -43.58 -27.97
N GLY A 338 41.42 -43.19 -29.06
CA GLY A 338 42.79 -43.60 -29.35
C GLY A 338 43.78 -43.19 -28.26
N ALA A 339 43.59 -42.00 -27.66
CA ALA A 339 44.43 -41.51 -26.57
C ALA A 339 44.03 -42.08 -25.20
N LEU A 340 42.77 -42.46 -25.01
CA LEU A 340 42.26 -43.05 -23.76
C LEU A 340 42.50 -44.56 -23.64
N ALA A 341 42.46 -45.30 -24.75
CA ALA A 341 42.56 -46.76 -24.73
C ALA A 341 43.85 -47.30 -24.07
N PRO A 342 45.05 -46.73 -24.30
CA PRO A 342 46.26 -47.16 -23.60
C PRO A 342 46.18 -46.94 -22.09
N LEU A 343 45.55 -45.85 -21.66
CA LEU A 343 45.37 -45.50 -20.26
C LEU A 343 44.42 -46.49 -19.56
N TYR A 344 43.28 -46.81 -20.16
CA TYR A 344 42.37 -47.85 -19.64
C TYR A 344 43.00 -49.25 -19.64
N ARG A 345 43.77 -49.61 -20.68
CA ARG A 345 44.51 -50.88 -20.73
C ARG A 345 45.48 -51.00 -19.56
N ARG A 346 46.22 -49.93 -19.26
CA ARG A 346 47.13 -49.87 -18.11
C ARG A 346 46.37 -49.94 -16.78
N LEU A 347 45.21 -49.28 -16.68
CA LEU A 347 44.35 -49.36 -15.49
C LEU A 347 43.98 -50.81 -15.16
N TRP A 348 43.53 -51.56 -16.17
CA TRP A 348 43.05 -52.92 -15.98
C TRP A 348 44.18 -53.92 -15.79
N ALA A 349 45.33 -53.73 -16.44
CA ALA A 349 46.52 -54.52 -16.13
C ALA A 349 46.94 -54.37 -14.66
N GLN A 350 46.88 -53.16 -14.10
CA GLN A 350 47.17 -52.92 -12.69
C GLN A 350 46.12 -53.48 -11.74
N ARG A 351 44.83 -53.43 -12.11
CA ARG A 351 43.75 -54.02 -11.31
C ARG A 351 43.75 -55.56 -11.36
N GLY A 352 44.11 -56.16 -12.50
CA GLY A 352 44.21 -57.60 -12.67
C GLY A 352 45.49 -58.21 -12.08
N ALA A 353 46.53 -57.40 -11.84
CA ALA A 353 47.73 -57.83 -11.11
C ALA A 353 47.62 -57.63 -9.58
N ALA A 354 46.55 -56.98 -9.10
CA ALA A 354 46.30 -56.67 -7.69
C ALA A 354 45.12 -57.49 -7.10
N ALA A 355 44.55 -58.40 -7.89
CA ALA A 355 43.54 -59.38 -7.49
C ALA A 355 44.16 -60.78 -7.62
#